data_AF-A0A1T4M953-F1
#
_entry.id   AF-A0A1T4M953-F1
#
_cell.length_a   1.000
_cell.length_b   1.000
_cell.length_c   1.000
_cell.angle_alpha   90.00
_cell.angle_beta   90.00
_cell.angle_gamma   90.00
#
_symmetry.space_group_name_H-M   'P 1'
#
loop_
_entity.id
_entity.type
_entity.pdbx_description
1 polymer ?
#
loop_
_entity_poly.entity_id
_entity_poly.type
_entity_poly.pdbx_seq_one_letter_code
_entity_poly.pdbx_strand_id
1 'polypeptide(L)'
;MAKSGYPCMEVAGNRWRPVFLMLLMVVACGRPPPEQQLREAIGGIEAAIEERDVSGIRSKLADDFIGPDGMDREAAGRLARVMFMRHRDVGATVAIREVDISEDHATVRLEAVLTGGAGRALPDAARVYTVRTGWRYESGEWRMTSAEWSPRL
;
A
#
# COMPACT_ATOMS: atom_id res chain seq x y z
N MET A 1 52.59 39.58 29.77
CA MET A 1 52.19 39.60 31.19
C MET A 1 50.80 38.98 31.25
N ALA A 2 50.62 37.68 31.47
CA ALA A 2 50.87 36.89 32.70
C ALA A 2 49.83 37.15 33.82
N LYS A 3 48.97 36.13 34.02
CA LYS A 3 48.34 35.65 35.28
C LYS A 3 47.36 36.63 35.96
N SER A 4 46.25 36.25 36.58
CA SER A 4 45.74 34.99 37.12
C SER A 4 44.24 35.19 37.39
N GLY A 5 43.46 34.12 37.40
CA GLY A 5 42.15 34.14 38.06
C GLY A 5 41.16 33.15 37.46
N TYR A 6 41.31 31.85 37.75
CA TYR A 6 40.16 30.96 37.77
C TYR A 6 39.56 31.00 39.18
N PRO A 7 38.27 31.33 39.34
CA PRO A 7 37.47 30.74 40.39
C PRO A 7 36.71 29.54 39.83
N CYS A 8 37.00 28.39 40.43
CA CYS A 8 36.13 27.23 40.44
C CYS A 8 34.98 27.55 41.40
N MET A 9 33.74 27.67 40.91
CA MET A 9 32.55 27.41 41.73
C MET A 9 31.27 27.25 40.91
N GLU A 10 30.59 26.15 41.23
CA GLU A 10 29.14 25.95 41.24
C GLU A 10 28.36 25.57 39.97
N VAL A 11 27.85 24.34 40.07
CA VAL A 11 26.84 23.68 39.27
C VAL A 11 25.50 24.38 39.45
N ALA A 12 24.94 24.96 38.39
CA ALA A 12 23.50 25.20 38.34
C ALA A 12 23.00 25.35 36.89
N GLY A 13 22.02 24.51 36.53
CA GLY A 13 21.05 24.88 35.51
C GLY A 13 21.35 24.41 34.09
N ASN A 14 21.08 23.13 33.84
CA ASN A 14 20.32 22.61 32.70
C ASN A 14 19.86 23.67 31.65
N ARG A 15 20.75 24.09 30.74
CA ARG A 15 20.43 25.04 29.64
C ARG A 15 20.96 24.62 28.26
N TRP A 16 21.48 23.41 28.10
CA TRP A 16 21.87 22.83 26.80
C TRP A 16 20.72 22.06 26.12
N ARG A 17 19.48 22.53 26.27
CA ARG A 17 18.30 21.98 25.56
C ARG A 17 17.88 22.68 24.25
N PRO A 18 18.49 23.76 23.70
CA PRO A 18 17.92 24.35 22.48
C PRO A 18 18.60 23.97 21.16
N VAL A 19 19.72 23.23 21.13
CA VAL A 19 20.42 22.96 19.85
C VAL A 19 19.98 21.63 19.21
N PHE A 20 19.62 20.61 20.00
CA PHE A 20 19.13 19.34 19.43
C PHE A 20 17.70 19.43 18.86
N LEU A 21 16.96 20.49 19.22
CA LEU A 21 15.59 20.71 18.72
C LEU A 21 15.53 21.27 17.29
N MET A 22 16.67 21.72 16.73
CA MET A 22 16.71 22.38 15.42
C MET A 22 16.86 21.40 14.25
N LEU A 23 17.13 20.10 14.49
CA LEU A 23 17.36 19.12 13.42
C LEU A 23 16.13 18.24 13.08
N LEU A 24 14.96 18.52 13.67
CA LEU A 24 13.74 17.71 13.47
C LEU A 24 12.61 18.46 12.74
N MET A 25 12.82 19.71 12.32
CA MET A 25 11.77 20.54 11.71
C MET A 25 11.64 20.45 10.17
N VAL A 26 12.32 19.50 9.51
CA VAL A 26 12.22 19.35 8.04
C VAL A 26 12.00 17.90 7.61
N VAL A 27 11.06 17.19 8.25
CA VAL A 27 10.33 16.15 7.54
C VAL A 27 9.02 16.78 7.11
N ALA A 28 9.02 17.25 5.87
CA ALA A 28 7.87 17.81 5.21
C ALA A 28 6.63 16.94 5.45
N CYS A 29 5.65 17.48 6.18
CA CYS A 29 4.25 17.06 6.12
C CYS A 29 3.68 17.45 4.72
N GLY A 30 4.27 16.87 3.68
CA GLY A 30 3.82 16.97 2.30
C GLY A 30 3.17 15.64 1.92
N ARG A 31 2.01 15.70 1.29
CA ARG A 31 1.32 14.53 0.73
C ARG A 31 2.31 13.72 -0.13
N PRO A 32 2.35 12.37 -0.01
CA PRO A 32 3.26 11.57 -0.82
C PRO A 32 3.01 11.81 -2.32
N PRO A 33 4.05 11.71 -3.16
CA PRO A 33 3.90 11.85 -4.61
C PRO A 33 2.80 10.90 -5.14
N PRO A 34 2.08 11.27 -6.22
CA PRO A 34 0.92 10.50 -6.71
C PRO A 34 1.20 9.01 -6.94
N GLU A 35 2.38 8.68 -7.47
CA GLU A 35 2.82 7.29 -7.68
C GLU A 35 2.98 6.53 -6.35
N GLN A 36 3.51 7.18 -5.31
CA GLN A 36 3.65 6.55 -4.00
C GLN A 36 2.28 6.27 -3.38
N GLN A 37 1.33 7.22 -3.47
CA GLN A 37 -0.05 6.98 -3.04
C GLN A 37 -0.71 5.82 -3.80
N LEU A 38 -0.42 5.67 -5.09
CA LEU A 38 -0.94 4.58 -5.90
C LEU A 38 -0.34 3.23 -5.48
N ARG A 39 0.96 3.19 -5.18
CA ARG A 39 1.65 2.00 -4.64
C ARG A 39 1.09 1.61 -3.27
N GLU A 40 0.83 2.60 -2.40
CA GLU A 40 0.18 2.38 -1.10
C GLU A 40 -1.26 1.85 -1.27
N ALA A 41 -2.01 2.34 -2.26
CA ALA A 41 -3.34 1.83 -2.56
C ALA A 41 -3.31 0.36 -3.01
N ILE A 42 -2.36 -0.02 -3.86
CA ILE A 42 -2.13 -1.42 -4.28
C ILE A 42 -1.76 -2.29 -3.08
N GLY A 43 -0.80 -1.85 -2.25
CA GLY A 43 -0.41 -2.56 -1.03
C GLY A 43 -1.57 -2.71 -0.03
N GLY A 44 -2.49 -1.74 0.02
CA GLY A 44 -3.71 -1.86 0.81
C GLY A 44 -4.66 -2.96 0.32
N ILE A 45 -4.66 -3.28 -0.98
CA ILE A 45 -5.42 -4.43 -1.51
C ILE A 45 -4.74 -5.74 -1.11
N GLU A 46 -3.41 -5.83 -1.20
CA GLU A 46 -2.64 -7.00 -0.75
C GLU A 46 -2.91 -7.30 0.73
N ALA A 47 -2.79 -6.29 1.58
CA ALA A 47 -3.05 -6.41 3.01
C ALA A 47 -4.50 -6.86 3.28
N ALA A 48 -5.49 -6.28 2.58
CA ALA A 48 -6.87 -6.69 2.73
C ALA A 48 -7.13 -8.14 2.27
N ILE A 49 -6.36 -8.64 1.28
CA ILE A 49 -6.41 -10.06 0.88
C ILE A 49 -5.84 -10.95 1.99
N GLU A 50 -4.66 -10.60 2.51
CA GLU A 50 -3.99 -11.36 3.58
C GLU A 50 -4.82 -11.41 4.87
N GLU A 51 -5.45 -10.28 5.24
CA GLU A 51 -6.35 -10.17 6.38
C GLU A 51 -7.74 -10.78 6.11
N ARG A 52 -7.99 -11.24 4.88
CA ARG A 52 -9.28 -11.79 4.42
C ARG A 52 -10.42 -10.78 4.60
N ASP A 53 -10.13 -9.49 4.47
CA ASP A 53 -11.06 -8.39 4.60
C ASP A 53 -11.69 -8.03 3.25
N VAL A 54 -12.87 -8.62 3.01
CA VAL A 54 -13.68 -8.33 1.82
C VAL A 54 -14.10 -6.85 1.77
N SER A 55 -14.29 -6.22 2.93
CA SER A 55 -14.71 -4.81 2.98
C SER A 55 -13.56 -3.87 2.63
N GLY A 56 -12.35 -4.17 3.11
CA GLY A 56 -11.10 -3.52 2.74
C GLY A 56 -10.83 -3.61 1.24
N ILE A 57 -10.98 -4.78 0.63
CA ILE A 57 -10.87 -4.94 -0.84
C ILE A 57 -11.90 -4.05 -1.54
N ARG A 58 -13.18 -4.16 -1.18
CA ARG A 58 -14.26 -3.37 -1.80
C ARG A 58 -14.06 -1.87 -1.65
N SER A 59 -13.45 -1.40 -0.55
CA SER A 59 -13.19 0.03 -0.31
C SER A 59 -12.20 0.63 -1.31
N LYS A 60 -11.30 -0.19 -1.88
CA LYS A 60 -10.32 0.20 -2.90
C LYS A 60 -10.87 0.20 -4.32
N LEU A 61 -12.06 -0.37 -4.53
CA LEU A 61 -12.74 -0.38 -5.82
C LEU A 61 -13.69 0.82 -5.93
N ALA A 62 -13.67 1.49 -7.08
CA ALA A 62 -14.63 2.53 -7.40
C ALA A 62 -16.05 1.95 -7.50
N ASP A 63 -17.07 2.78 -7.30
CA ASP A 63 -18.48 2.34 -7.36
C ASP A 63 -18.87 1.79 -8.74
N ASP A 64 -18.23 2.28 -9.80
CA ASP A 64 -18.38 1.88 -11.20
C ASP A 64 -17.30 0.89 -11.66
N PHE A 65 -16.63 0.19 -10.73
CA PHE A 65 -15.59 -0.78 -11.06
C PHE A 65 -16.07 -1.87 -12.03
N ILE A 66 -15.27 -2.14 -13.05
CA ILE A 66 -15.48 -3.25 -14.00
C ILE A 66 -14.24 -4.16 -14.05
N GLY A 67 -14.43 -5.41 -13.64
CA GLY A 67 -13.48 -6.50 -13.73
C GLY A 67 -13.71 -7.41 -14.94
N PRO A 68 -12.98 -8.54 -15.04
CA PRO A 68 -13.10 -9.49 -16.13
C PRO A 68 -14.52 -10.03 -16.27
N ASP A 69 -14.92 -10.30 -17.51
CA ASP A 69 -16.26 -10.81 -17.85
C ASP A 69 -17.41 -9.91 -17.36
N GLY A 70 -17.17 -8.60 -17.18
CA GLY A 70 -18.15 -7.64 -16.70
C GLY A 70 -18.40 -7.69 -15.19
N MET A 71 -17.45 -8.24 -14.42
CA MET A 71 -17.55 -8.37 -12.97
C MET A 71 -17.62 -7.00 -12.27
N ASP A 72 -18.76 -6.68 -11.69
CA ASP A 72 -18.93 -5.46 -10.90
C ASP A 72 -18.25 -5.54 -9.51
N ARG A 73 -18.25 -4.42 -8.79
CA ARG A 73 -17.68 -4.29 -7.44
C ARG A 73 -18.23 -5.32 -6.43
N GLU A 74 -19.52 -5.63 -6.51
CA GLU A 74 -20.16 -6.60 -5.60
C GLU A 74 -19.76 -8.03 -5.96
N ALA A 75 -19.65 -8.34 -7.24
CA ALA A 75 -19.18 -9.61 -7.76
C ALA A 75 -17.72 -9.87 -7.37
N ALA A 76 -16.86 -8.84 -7.42
CA ALA A 76 -15.49 -8.93 -6.90
C ALA A 76 -15.46 -9.28 -5.41
N GLY A 77 -16.31 -8.63 -4.60
CA GLY A 77 -16.44 -8.96 -3.18
C GLY A 77 -16.94 -10.39 -2.92
N ARG A 78 -17.90 -10.87 -3.71
CA ARG A 78 -18.38 -12.25 -3.65
C ARG A 78 -17.29 -13.25 -4.03
N LEU A 79 -16.50 -12.96 -5.07
CA LEU A 79 -15.37 -13.79 -5.48
C LEU A 79 -14.33 -13.89 -4.36
N ALA A 80 -13.94 -12.76 -3.75
CA ALA A 80 -13.02 -12.74 -2.62
C ALA A 80 -13.53 -13.61 -1.47
N ARG A 81 -14.82 -13.46 -1.10
CA ARG A 81 -15.45 -14.28 -0.05
C ARG A 81 -15.41 -15.77 -0.37
N VAL A 82 -15.69 -16.17 -1.61
CA VAL A 82 -15.60 -17.57 -2.05
C VAL A 82 -14.17 -18.10 -1.92
N MET A 83 -13.17 -17.32 -2.33
CA MET A 83 -11.76 -17.71 -2.21
C MET A 83 -11.33 -17.86 -0.76
N PHE A 84 -11.76 -16.96 0.13
CA PHE A 84 -11.47 -17.04 1.56
C PHE A 84 -12.16 -18.25 2.22
N MET A 85 -13.35 -18.65 1.77
CA MET A 85 -13.98 -19.89 2.28
C MET A 85 -13.25 -21.14 1.79
N ARG A 86 -12.73 -21.11 0.55
CA ARG A 86 -12.03 -22.23 -0.07
C ARG A 86 -10.65 -22.47 0.52
N HIS A 87 -9.95 -21.41 0.92
CA HIS A 87 -8.57 -21.47 1.40
C HIS A 87 -8.47 -20.95 2.83
N ARG A 88 -7.78 -21.70 3.70
CA ARG A 88 -7.55 -21.28 5.09
C ARG A 88 -6.57 -20.11 5.14
N ASP A 89 -5.55 -20.15 4.30
CA ASP A 89 -4.61 -19.04 4.10
C ASP A 89 -4.69 -18.61 2.65
N VAL A 90 -4.65 -17.31 2.43
CA VAL A 90 -4.62 -16.68 1.11
C VAL A 90 -3.55 -15.61 1.13
N GLY A 91 -2.89 -15.41 0.00
CA GLY A 91 -1.90 -14.36 -0.16
C GLY A 91 -1.94 -13.79 -1.56
N ALA A 92 -1.54 -12.54 -1.67
CA ALA A 92 -1.33 -11.85 -2.93
C ALA A 92 -0.02 -11.08 -2.85
N THR A 93 0.85 -11.29 -3.81
CA THR A 93 2.09 -10.50 -3.95
C THR A 93 2.16 -9.95 -5.35
N VAL A 94 2.35 -8.64 -5.45
CA VAL A 94 2.32 -7.88 -6.69
C VAL A 94 3.70 -7.31 -7.00
N ALA A 95 4.11 -7.48 -8.26
CA ALA A 95 5.25 -6.79 -8.84
C ALA A 95 4.77 -5.82 -9.91
N ILE A 96 4.84 -4.53 -9.62
CA ILE A 96 4.51 -3.46 -10.58
C ILE A 96 5.58 -3.43 -11.68
N ARG A 97 5.13 -3.47 -12.94
CA ARG A 97 6.00 -3.45 -14.13
C ARG A 97 6.01 -2.10 -14.80
N GLU A 98 4.86 -1.46 -14.87
CA GLU A 98 4.66 -0.20 -15.57
C GLU A 98 3.58 0.61 -14.86
N VAL A 99 3.80 1.91 -14.76
CA VAL A 99 2.86 2.87 -14.18
C VAL A 99 2.80 4.06 -15.12
N ASP A 100 1.59 4.38 -15.58
CA ASP A 100 1.28 5.58 -16.34
C ASP A 100 0.29 6.39 -15.50
N ILE A 101 0.65 7.62 -15.15
CA ILE A 101 -0.17 8.53 -14.34
C ILE A 101 -0.38 9.81 -15.12
N SER A 102 -1.64 10.22 -15.25
CA SER A 102 -2.05 11.47 -15.88
C SER A 102 -3.10 12.13 -14.99
N GLU A 103 -2.75 13.28 -14.42
CA GLU A 103 -3.62 14.07 -13.54
C GLU A 103 -4.24 13.22 -12.40
N ASP A 104 -5.52 12.88 -12.54
CA ASP A 104 -6.35 12.11 -11.62
C ASP A 104 -6.60 10.68 -12.09
N HIS A 105 -5.93 10.21 -13.13
CA HIS A 105 -6.04 8.87 -13.68
C HIS A 105 -4.70 8.13 -13.67
N ALA A 106 -4.76 6.81 -13.53
CA ALA A 106 -3.58 5.98 -13.71
C ALA A 106 -3.91 4.63 -14.36
N THR A 107 -2.97 4.11 -15.14
CA THR A 107 -2.97 2.72 -15.59
C THR A 107 -1.74 2.03 -15.02
N VAL A 108 -1.94 0.85 -14.43
CA VAL A 108 -0.85 0.04 -13.87
C VAL A 108 -0.85 -1.33 -14.52
N ARG A 109 0.32 -1.74 -15.02
CA ARG A 109 0.60 -3.12 -15.43
C ARG A 109 1.44 -3.79 -14.35
N LEU A 110 0.97 -4.93 -13.88
CA LEU A 110 1.59 -5.66 -12.78
C LEU A 110 1.52 -7.17 -13.01
N GLU A 111 2.40 -7.89 -12.32
CA GLU A 111 2.30 -9.33 -12.16
C GLU A 111 1.83 -9.63 -10.74
N ALA A 112 0.83 -10.50 -10.59
CA ALA A 112 0.31 -10.91 -9.30
C ALA A 112 0.54 -12.41 -9.09
N VAL A 113 1.14 -12.77 -7.96
CA VAL A 113 1.23 -14.14 -7.48
C VAL A 113 0.15 -14.32 -6.42
N LEU A 114 -0.82 -15.19 -6.70
CA LEU A 114 -1.87 -15.54 -5.77
C LEU A 114 -1.58 -16.91 -5.16
N THR A 115 -1.64 -17.00 -3.83
CA THR A 115 -1.41 -18.24 -3.09
C THR A 115 -2.65 -18.63 -2.29
N GLY A 116 -2.82 -19.94 -2.09
CA GLY A 116 -3.88 -20.51 -1.27
C GLY A 116 -3.41 -21.78 -0.56
N GLY A 117 -3.77 -21.95 0.71
CA GLY A 117 -3.33 -23.08 1.52
C GLY A 117 -4.31 -23.49 2.62
N ALA A 118 -3.99 -24.61 3.27
CA ALA A 118 -4.79 -25.22 4.35
C ALA A 118 -4.19 -25.05 5.77
N GLY A 119 -3.34 -24.05 6.03
CA GLY A 119 -2.71 -23.83 7.34
C GLY A 119 -1.31 -24.41 7.49
N ARG A 120 -0.60 -24.67 6.38
CA ARG A 120 0.76 -25.22 6.36
C ARG A 120 1.78 -24.13 6.03
N ALA A 121 3.06 -24.40 6.31
CA ALA A 121 4.15 -23.47 6.02
C ALA A 121 4.33 -23.16 4.53
N LEU A 122 3.87 -24.04 3.63
CA LEU A 122 3.90 -23.85 2.18
C LEU A 122 2.47 -23.83 1.62
N PRO A 123 2.19 -23.01 0.60
CA PRO A 123 0.88 -22.96 -0.04
C PRO A 123 0.61 -24.23 -0.85
N ASP A 124 -0.66 -24.66 -0.86
CA ASP A 124 -1.11 -25.81 -1.65
C ASP A 124 -1.36 -25.43 -3.13
N ALA A 125 -1.62 -24.16 -3.40
CA ALA A 125 -1.80 -23.60 -4.74
C ALA A 125 -1.07 -22.25 -4.86
N ALA A 126 -0.37 -22.07 -5.98
CA ALA A 126 0.24 -20.80 -6.37
C ALA A 126 0.02 -20.58 -7.87
N ARG A 127 -0.50 -19.41 -8.24
CA ARG A 127 -0.79 -19.04 -9.63
C ARG A 127 -0.29 -17.64 -9.91
N VAL A 128 0.33 -17.45 -11.06
CA VAL A 128 0.83 -16.15 -11.51
C VAL A 128 -0.12 -15.58 -12.56
N TYR A 129 -0.41 -14.29 -12.47
CA TYR A 129 -1.26 -13.56 -13.40
C TYR A 129 -0.53 -12.34 -13.92
N THR A 130 -0.76 -12.02 -15.19
CA THR A 130 -0.52 -10.67 -15.70
C THR A 130 -1.80 -9.88 -15.51
N VAL A 131 -1.69 -8.69 -14.93
CA VAL A 131 -2.83 -7.84 -14.56
C VAL A 131 -2.62 -6.45 -15.12
N ARG A 132 -3.69 -5.87 -15.67
CA ARG A 132 -3.79 -4.45 -16.03
C ARG A 132 -4.92 -3.84 -15.22
N THR A 133 -4.67 -2.67 -14.62
CA THR A 133 -5.66 -1.97 -13.80
C THR A 133 -5.76 -0.51 -14.18
N GLY A 134 -6.98 0.01 -14.17
CA GLY A 134 -7.28 1.43 -14.28
C GLY A 134 -7.62 2.00 -12.91
N TRP A 135 -7.20 3.25 -12.67
CA TRP A 135 -7.38 3.94 -11.41
C TRP A 135 -7.84 5.37 -11.63
N ARG A 136 -8.61 5.87 -10.66
CA ARG A 136 -9.04 7.26 -10.57
C ARG A 136 -8.77 7.79 -9.17
N TYR A 137 -8.31 9.02 -9.11
CA TYR A 137 -8.07 9.73 -7.89
C TYR A 137 -9.32 10.50 -7.48
N GLU A 138 -9.96 10.08 -6.41
CA GLU A 138 -11.21 10.68 -5.97
C GLU A 138 -11.29 10.72 -4.44
N SER A 139 -11.85 11.81 -3.92
CA SER A 139 -11.95 12.06 -2.48
C SER A 139 -10.61 11.92 -1.73
N GLY A 140 -9.50 12.18 -2.42
CA GLY A 140 -8.16 12.13 -1.87
C GLY A 140 -7.50 10.74 -1.83
N GLU A 141 -8.12 9.74 -2.45
CA GLU A 141 -7.62 8.37 -2.50
C GLU A 141 -7.65 7.83 -3.94
N TRP A 142 -6.75 6.90 -4.25
CA TRP A 142 -6.82 6.14 -5.49
C TRP A 142 -7.85 5.01 -5.37
N ARG A 143 -8.82 4.99 -6.28
CA ARG A 143 -9.78 3.89 -6.45
C ARG A 143 -9.59 3.20 -7.78
N MET A 144 -9.60 1.88 -7.76
CA MET A 144 -9.51 1.05 -8.95
C MET A 144 -10.83 1.10 -9.71
N THR A 145 -10.80 1.55 -10.96
CA THR A 145 -11.97 1.63 -11.85
C THR A 145 -12.08 0.42 -12.77
N SER A 146 -10.97 -0.24 -13.07
CA SER A 146 -10.99 -1.46 -13.88
C SER A 146 -9.87 -2.42 -13.51
N ALA A 147 -10.12 -3.70 -13.76
CA ALA A 147 -9.10 -4.74 -13.68
C ALA A 147 -9.31 -5.77 -14.79
N GLU A 148 -8.23 -6.13 -15.45
CA GLU A 148 -8.15 -7.25 -16.38
C GLU A 148 -7.01 -8.14 -15.95
N TRP A 149 -7.21 -9.46 -15.94
CA TRP A 149 -6.14 -10.41 -15.63
C TRP A 149 -6.20 -11.63 -16.52
N SER A 150 -5.03 -12.16 -16.86
CA SER A 150 -4.86 -13.41 -17.59
C SER A 150 -3.85 -14.30 -16.88
N PRO A 151 -4.07 -15.63 -16.80
CA PRO A 151 -3.06 -16.54 -16.28
C PRO A 151 -1.74 -16.38 -17.03
N ARG A 152 -0.63 -16.32 -16.30
CA ARG A 152 0.71 -16.48 -16.88
C ARG A 152 0.95 -17.98 -16.96
N LEU A 153 1.10 -18.49 -18.19
CA LEU A 153 1.27 -19.91 -18.53
C LEU A 153 2.28 -20.63 -17.63
#